data_AF-A0A1I1CK56-F1
#
_entry.id   AF-A0A1I1CK56-F1
#
_cell.length_a   1.000
_cell.length_b   1.000
_cell.length_c   1.000
_cell.angle_alpha   90.00
_cell.angle_beta   90.00
_cell.angle_gamma   90.00
#
_symmetry.space_group_name_H-M   'P 1'
#
loop_
_entity.id
_entity.type
_entity.pdbx_description
1 polymer ?
#
loop_
_entity_poly.entity_id
_entity_poly.type
_entity_poly.pdbx_seq_one_letter_code
_entity_poly.pdbx_strand_id
1 'polypeptide(L)' 'MMSLPAIVGLALGASGFAAFSGKNRTKPLGRRLLYFFGGFVGTIVVLLAVNFAIYAANQ' A
#
# COMPACT_ATOMS: atom_id res chain seq x y z
N MET A 1 -0.53 -18.43 1.44
CA MET A 1 -1.10 -17.25 0.75
C MET A 1 -1.65 -16.27 1.79
N MET A 2 -1.47 -14.96 1.59
CA MET A 2 -2.12 -13.92 2.41
C MET A 2 -3.58 -13.72 1.97
N SER A 3 -4.44 -13.38 2.93
CA SER A 3 -5.86 -13.08 2.69
C SER A 3 -6.07 -11.68 2.11
N LEU A 4 -7.14 -11.50 1.33
CA LEU A 4 -7.49 -10.19 0.75
C LEU A 4 -7.67 -9.08 1.80
N PRO A 5 -8.34 -9.33 2.96
CA PRO A 5 -8.44 -8.31 4.02
C PRO A 5 -7.07 -7.90 4.58
N ALA A 6 -6.11 -8.84 4.68
CA ALA A 6 -4.76 -8.53 5.15
C ALA A 6 -4.00 -7.66 4.15
N ILE A 7 -4.14 -7.94 2.84
CA ILE A 7 -3.53 -7.14 1.78
C ILE A 7 -4.08 -5.70 1.81
N VAL A 8 -5.40 -5.55 1.92
CA VAL A 8 -6.04 -4.23 1.99
C VAL A 8 -5.63 -3.48 3.26
N GLY A 9 -5.62 -4.15 4.41
CA GLY A 9 -5.20 -3.55 5.68
C GLY A 9 -3.74 -3.07 5.67
N LEU A 10 -2.83 -3.89 5.14
CA LEU A 10 -1.41 -3.54 5.00
C LEU A 10 -1.20 -2.39 4.03
N ALA A 11 -1.92 -2.40 2.90
CA ALA A 11 -1.85 -1.31 1.94
C ALA A 11 -2.37 0.01 2.53
N LEU A 12 -3.50 -0.01 3.27
CA LEU A 12 -4.05 1.17 3.94
C LEU A 12 -3.09 1.73 5.00
N GLY A 13 -2.49 0.86 5.81
CA GLY A 13 -1.52 1.27 6.84
C GLY A 13 -0.26 1.88 6.24
N ALA A 14 0.33 1.23 5.24
CA ALA A 14 1.54 1.69 4.57
C ALA A 14 1.33 3.01 3.83
N SER A 15 0.24 3.14 3.07
CA SER A 15 -0.07 4.35 2.32
C SER A 15 -0.50 5.51 3.23
N GLY A 16 -1.25 5.21 4.30
CA GLY A 16 -1.60 6.16 5.34
C GLY A 16 -0.36 6.74 6.00
N PHE A 17 0.54 5.87 6.45
CA PHE A 17 1.81 6.31 7.03
C PHE A 17 2.64 7.16 6.05
N ALA A 18 2.74 6.74 4.78
CA ALA A 18 3.49 7.49 3.76
C ALA A 18 2.87 8.86 3.43
N ALA A 19 1.54 8.96 3.38
CA ALA A 19 0.84 10.20 3.10
C ALA A 19 0.88 11.18 4.29
N PHE A 20 0.82 10.67 5.51
CA PHE A 20 0.78 11.49 6.72
C PHE A 20 2.15 11.69 7.40
N SER A 21 3.21 11.04 6.91
CA SER A 21 4.60 11.23 7.36
C SER A 21 5.02 12.71 7.34
N GLY A 22 5.91 13.08 8.28
CA GLY A 22 6.36 14.46 8.50
C GLY A 22 6.85 15.16 7.22
N LYS A 23 7.44 14.40 6.29
CA LYS A 23 7.91 14.89 4.98
C LYS A 23 6.79 15.39 4.05
N ASN A 24 5.60 14.81 4.18
CA ASN A 24 4.41 15.17 3.39
C ASN A 24 3.41 16.02 4.18
N ARG A 25 3.71 16.33 5.46
CA ARG A 25 2.79 17.03 6.37
C ARG A 25 2.57 18.50 6.06
N THR A 26 3.54 19.13 5.42
CA THR A 26 3.48 20.52 4.96
C THR A 26 2.79 20.67 3.59
N LYS A 27 2.45 19.56 2.92
CA LYS A 27 1.82 19.59 1.60
C LYS A 27 0.30 19.76 1.71
N PRO A 28 -0.34 20.41 0.72
CA PRO A 28 -1.80 20.58 0.71
C PRO A 28 -2.50 19.23 0.69
N LEU A 29 -3.70 19.19 1.28
CA LEU A 29 -4.49 17.98 1.52
C LEU A 29 -4.73 17.17 0.23
N GLY A 30 -5.03 17.84 -0.89
CA GLY A 30 -5.19 17.19 -2.19
C GLY A 30 -3.93 16.46 -2.68
N ARG A 31 -2.74 17.03 -2.44
CA ARG A 31 -1.47 16.38 -2.81
C ARG A 31 -1.15 15.21 -1.88
N ARG A 32 -1.54 15.29 -0.61
CA ARG A 32 -1.49 14.17 0.34
C ARG A 32 -2.40 13.01 -0.07
N LEU A 33 -3.62 13.30 -0.50
CA LEU A 33 -4.54 12.29 -1.03
C LEU A 33 -3.95 11.59 -2.26
N LEU A 34 -3.32 12.33 -3.17
CA LEU A 34 -2.63 11.72 -4.32
C LEU A 34 -1.49 10.78 -3.89
N TYR A 35 -0.68 11.16 -2.89
CA TYR A 35 0.34 10.28 -2.33
C TYR A 35 -0.26 9.07 -1.62
N PHE A 36 -1.39 9.25 -0.92
CA PHE A 36 -2.12 8.16 -0.29
C PHE A 36 -2.63 7.16 -1.33
N PHE A 37 -3.38 7.62 -2.34
CA PHE A 37 -3.93 6.74 -3.37
C PHE A 37 -2.84 6.08 -4.22
N GLY A 38 -1.82 6.85 -4.63
CA GLY A 38 -0.68 6.31 -5.36
C GLY A 38 0.09 5.26 -4.55
N GLY A 39 0.36 5.55 -3.28
CA GLY A 39 1.00 4.60 -2.36
C GLY A 39 0.13 3.38 -2.07
N PHE A 40 -1.18 3.56 -1.95
CA PHE A 40 -2.14 2.48 -1.69
C PHE A 40 -2.19 1.49 -2.85
N VAL A 41 -2.40 1.99 -4.06
CA VAL A 41 -2.43 1.16 -5.27
C VAL A 41 -1.07 0.47 -5.48
N GLY A 42 0.04 1.21 -5.33
CA GLY A 42 1.38 0.62 -5.45
C GLY A 42 1.62 -0.51 -4.45
N THR A 43 1.21 -0.33 -3.19
CA THR A 43 1.37 -1.35 -2.15
C THR A 43 0.48 -2.56 -2.41
N ILE A 44 -0.75 -2.38 -2.90
CA ILE A 44 -1.63 -3.49 -3.32
C ILE A 44 -0.97 -4.32 -4.42
N VAL A 45 -0.44 -3.66 -5.46
CA VAL A 45 0.20 -4.36 -6.60
C VAL A 45 1.39 -5.18 -6.13
N VAL A 46 2.23 -4.62 -5.26
CA VAL A 46 3.39 -5.31 -4.68
C VAL A 46 2.93 -6.51 -3.84
N LEU A 47 1.97 -6.33 -2.94
CA LEU A 47 1.48 -7.39 -2.07
C LEU A 47 0.80 -8.53 -2.85
N LEU A 48 0.08 -8.21 -3.92
CA LEU A 48 -0.49 -9.20 -4.83
C LEU A 48 0.61 -9.95 -5.58
N ALA A 49 1.60 -9.25 -6.14
CA ALA A 49 2.73 -9.87 -6.82
C ALA A 49 3.50 -10.83 -5.90
N VAL A 50 3.76 -10.42 -4.65
CA VAL A 50 4.38 -11.26 -3.63
C VAL A 50 3.49 -12.46 -3.29
N ASN A 51 2.18 -12.26 -3.15
CA ASN A 51 1.23 -13.34 -2.88
C ASN A 51 1.26 -14.42 -3.99
N PHE A 52 1.26 -13.98 -5.26
CA PHE A 52 1.35 -14.86 -6.42
C PHE A 52 2.71 -15.56 -6.52
N ALA A 53 3.81 -14.85 -6.26
CA ALA A 53 5.14 -15.44 -6.27
C ALA A 53 5.28 -16.53 -5.20
N ILE A 54 4.75 -16.31 -3.99
CA ILE A 54 4.73 -17.32 -2.93
C ILE A 54 3.85 -18.51 -3.35
N TYR A 55 2.70 -18.27 -3.96
CA TYR A 55 1.85 -19.36 -4.47
C TYR A 55 2.59 -20.22 -5.51
N ALA A 56 3.26 -19.59 -6.48
CA ALA A 56 3.99 -20.29 -7.53
C ALA A 56 5.23 -21.03 -7.02
N ALA A 57 5.93 -20.48 -6.01
CA ALA A 57 7.11 -21.12 -5.40
C ALA A 57 6.75 -22.25 -4.42
N ASN A 58 5.49 -22.29 -3.97
CA ASN A 58 4.97 -23.29 -3.04
C ASN A 58 4.05 -24.30 -3.74
N GLN A 59 4.06 -24.29 -5.08
CA GLN A 59 3.59 -25.36 -5.98
C GLN A 59 4.81 -26.19 -6.40
#